data_AF-A0A838EI39-F1
#
_entry.id   AF-A0A838EI39-F1
#
_cell.length_a   1.000
_cell.length_b   1.000
_cell.length_c   1.000
_cell.angle_alpha   90.00
_cell.angle_beta   90.00
_cell.angle_gamma   90.00
#
_symmetry.space_group_name_H-M   'P 1'
#
loop_
_entity.id
_entity.type
_entity.pdbx_description
1 polymer ?
#
loop_
_entity_poly.entity_id
_entity_poly.type
_entity_poly.pdbx_seq_one_letter_code
_entity_poly.pdbx_strand_id
1 'polypeptide(L)'
;TDHFVTLMNLFSERLHLFQTHYDNPHGLNLIGDQEHYTSASDLTRLAQYAMRIPLFAQIVQTKTYNLPATTKHPVHTWTNTDTLLGTYAGIIGIKTGHTDAAGWCLVFAATRTGHHLVGVVLNDPTEALRDQDTRSLLNWGFALPMLPPAA
;
A
#
# COMPACT_ATOMS: atom_id res chain seq x y z
N THR A 1 -14.11 -18.34 -1.33
CA THR A 1 -13.63 -17.00 -0.99
C THR A 1 -13.57 -16.82 0.51
N ASP A 2 -14.59 -17.28 1.22
CA ASP A 2 -14.76 -17.13 2.68
C ASP A 2 -13.56 -17.66 3.48
N HIS A 3 -13.04 -18.85 3.14
CA HIS A 3 -11.84 -19.39 3.80
C HIS A 3 -10.63 -18.45 3.64
N PHE A 4 -10.43 -17.85 2.47
CA PHE A 4 -9.31 -16.93 2.27
C PHE A 4 -9.47 -15.66 3.14
N VAL A 5 -10.70 -15.14 3.25
CA VAL A 5 -11.01 -14.00 4.12
C VAL A 5 -10.76 -14.34 5.60
N THR A 6 -11.15 -15.54 6.05
CA THR A 6 -10.80 -16.04 7.39
C THR A 6 -9.29 -16.04 7.63
N LEU A 7 -8.49 -16.48 6.64
CA LEU A 7 -7.03 -16.46 6.75
C LEU A 7 -6.47 -15.03 6.81
N MET A 8 -7.05 -14.09 6.06
CA MET A 8 -6.66 -12.68 6.14
C MET A 8 -6.88 -12.10 7.53
N ASN A 9 -8.06 -12.33 8.13
CA ASN A 9 -8.39 -11.82 9.47
C ASN A 9 -7.54 -12.49 10.56
N LEU A 10 -7.31 -13.81 10.48
CA LEU A 10 -6.38 -14.49 11.38
C LEU A 10 -4.94 -13.96 11.26
N PHE A 11 -4.53 -13.55 10.06
CA PHE A 11 -3.22 -12.96 9.84
C PHE A 11 -3.13 -11.54 10.42
N SER A 12 -4.20 -10.73 10.32
CA SER A 12 -4.31 -9.43 10.97
C SER A 12 -4.14 -9.53 12.49
N GLU A 13 -4.79 -10.50 13.13
CA GLU A 13 -4.63 -10.75 14.56
C GLU A 13 -3.18 -11.10 14.92
N ARG A 14 -2.52 -11.97 14.14
CA ARG A 14 -1.11 -12.34 14.36
C ARG A 14 -0.14 -11.17 14.21
N LEU A 15 -0.46 -10.19 13.39
CA LEU A 15 0.32 -8.96 13.22
C LEU A 15 -0.12 -7.83 14.17
N HIS A 16 -1.06 -8.09 15.08
CA HIS A 16 -1.61 -7.10 16.02
C HIS A 16 -2.23 -5.89 15.29
N LEU A 17 -2.95 -6.15 14.20
CA LEU A 17 -3.72 -5.16 13.44
C LEU A 17 -5.14 -5.06 14.02
N PHE A 18 -5.25 -4.51 15.23
CA PHE A 18 -6.47 -4.55 16.04
C PHE A 18 -7.61 -3.64 15.54
N GLN A 19 -7.34 -2.79 14.56
CA GLN A 19 -8.32 -1.92 13.93
C GLN A 19 -8.48 -2.30 12.44
N THR A 20 -8.38 -3.58 12.13
CA THR A 20 -8.48 -4.12 10.77
C THR A 20 -9.42 -5.32 10.72
N HIS A 21 -10.36 -5.29 9.77
CA HIS A 21 -11.22 -6.42 9.42
C HIS A 21 -11.45 -6.43 7.90
N TYR A 22 -11.42 -7.62 7.31
CA TYR A 22 -11.66 -7.83 5.89
C TYR A 22 -12.94 -8.63 5.68
N ASP A 23 -13.86 -8.10 4.88
CA ASP A 23 -15.02 -8.84 4.36
C ASP A 23 -14.72 -9.60 3.05
N ASN A 24 -13.70 -9.15 2.31
CA ASN A 24 -13.34 -9.68 1.01
C ASN A 24 -11.85 -9.43 0.69
N PRO A 25 -11.25 -10.14 -0.29
CA PRO A 25 -9.81 -10.05 -0.55
C PRO A 25 -9.39 -8.86 -1.42
N HIS A 26 -10.32 -8.10 -1.98
CA HIS A 26 -10.04 -7.09 -3.01
C HIS A 26 -10.40 -5.65 -2.59
N GLY A 27 -11.08 -5.45 -1.46
CA GLY A 27 -11.44 -4.13 -0.92
C GLY A 27 -12.53 -3.40 -1.69
N LEU A 28 -13.40 -4.13 -2.41
CA LEU A 28 -14.59 -3.48 -3.00
C LEU A 28 -15.68 -3.47 -1.95
N ASN A 29 -16.40 -2.36 -1.83
CA ASN A 29 -17.57 -2.29 -0.96
C ASN A 29 -18.71 -3.08 -1.61
N LEU A 30 -19.16 -4.16 -0.98
CA LEU A 30 -20.37 -4.87 -1.40
C LEU A 30 -21.57 -4.37 -0.58
N ILE A 31 -22.78 -4.52 -1.14
CA ILE A 31 -24.01 -4.25 -0.39
C ILE A 31 -24.05 -5.20 0.82
N GLY A 32 -23.92 -4.64 2.03
CA GLY A 32 -23.91 -5.41 3.28
C GLY A 32 -22.53 -5.60 3.92
N ASP A 33 -21.43 -5.15 3.27
CA ASP A 33 -20.10 -5.10 3.89
C ASP A 33 -20.09 -4.00 4.95
N GLN A 34 -20.48 -4.35 6.18
CA GLN A 34 -20.53 -3.42 7.32
C GLN A 34 -19.19 -3.38 8.07
N GLU A 35 -18.28 -4.32 7.81
CA GLU A 35 -17.08 -4.52 8.64
C GLU A 35 -15.75 -4.50 7.85
N HIS A 36 -15.73 -4.10 6.57
CA HIS A 36 -14.47 -3.90 5.84
C HIS A 36 -13.78 -2.58 6.23
N TYR A 37 -12.83 -2.64 7.16
CA TYR A 37 -12.13 -1.44 7.66
C TYR A 37 -10.67 -1.72 8.02
N THR A 38 -9.91 -0.63 8.13
CA THR A 38 -8.53 -0.63 8.62
C THR A 38 -8.19 0.73 9.22
N SER A 39 -7.04 0.86 9.89
CA SER A 39 -6.44 2.15 10.27
C SER A 39 -5.14 2.42 9.50
N ALA A 40 -4.70 3.67 9.45
CA ALA A 40 -3.40 4.05 8.90
C ALA A 40 -2.23 3.41 9.66
N SER A 41 -2.37 3.25 10.98
CA SER A 41 -1.38 2.59 11.84
C SER A 41 -1.23 1.10 11.48
N ASP A 42 -2.35 0.39 11.33
CA ASP A 42 -2.34 -1.03 11.00
C ASP A 42 -1.82 -1.29 9.58
N LEU A 43 -2.22 -0.47 8.60
CA LEU A 43 -1.66 -0.55 7.26
C LEU A 43 -0.16 -0.26 7.23
N THR A 44 0.33 0.67 8.06
CA THR A 44 1.77 0.93 8.19
C THR A 44 2.51 -0.30 8.72
N ARG A 45 1.96 -0.98 9.74
CA ARG A 45 2.53 -2.23 10.28
C ARG A 45 2.52 -3.36 9.25
N LEU A 46 1.40 -3.53 8.56
CA LEU A 46 1.27 -4.52 7.49
C LEU A 46 2.28 -4.25 6.37
N ALA A 47 2.43 -2.99 5.96
CA ALA A 47 3.41 -2.57 4.97
C ALA A 47 4.85 -2.85 5.41
N GLN A 48 5.20 -2.54 6.66
CA GLN A 48 6.52 -2.86 7.23
C GLN A 48 6.80 -4.37 7.21
N TYR A 49 5.80 -5.20 7.52
CA TYR A 49 5.92 -6.65 7.40
C TYR A 49 6.11 -7.07 5.94
N ALA A 50 5.24 -6.63 5.04
CA ALA A 50 5.24 -7.05 3.64
C ALA A 50 6.52 -6.63 2.91
N MET A 51 7.05 -5.44 3.19
CA MET A 51 8.29 -4.94 2.58
C MET A 51 9.54 -5.73 3.01
N ARG A 52 9.47 -6.57 4.05
CA ARG A 52 10.55 -7.51 4.39
C ARG A 52 10.58 -8.74 3.49
N ILE A 53 9.53 -8.98 2.72
CA ILE A 53 9.46 -10.11 1.76
C ILE A 53 10.10 -9.63 0.45
N PRO A 54 11.26 -10.18 0.03
CA PRO A 54 12.01 -9.62 -1.11
C PRO A 54 11.21 -9.60 -2.42
N LEU A 55 10.42 -10.65 -2.68
CA LEU A 55 9.56 -10.73 -3.86
C LEU A 55 8.47 -9.65 -3.83
N PHE A 56 7.86 -9.37 -2.68
CA PHE A 56 6.85 -8.33 -2.55
C PHE A 56 7.45 -6.96 -2.83
N ALA A 57 8.59 -6.64 -2.21
CA ALA A 57 9.31 -5.39 -2.42
C ALA A 57 9.67 -5.18 -3.90
N GLN A 58 10.12 -6.24 -4.59
CA GLN A 58 10.39 -6.19 -6.03
C GLN A 58 9.13 -5.90 -6.86
N ILE A 59 8.01 -6.57 -6.55
CA ILE A 59 6.75 -6.41 -7.29
C ILE A 59 6.24 -4.97 -7.16
N VAL A 60 6.16 -4.43 -5.95
CA VAL A 60 5.54 -3.12 -5.71
C VAL A 60 6.35 -1.95 -6.26
N GLN A 61 7.67 -2.12 -6.44
CA GLN A 61 8.53 -1.13 -7.09
C GLN A 61 8.44 -1.16 -8.62
N THR A 62 7.85 -2.20 -9.21
CA THR A 62 7.77 -2.35 -10.67
C THR A 62 6.81 -1.32 -11.25
N LYS A 63 7.32 -0.43 -12.10
CA LYS A 63 6.53 0.62 -12.79
C LYS A 63 5.64 0.08 -13.89
N THR A 64 6.17 -0.85 -14.66
CA THR A 64 5.50 -1.44 -15.82
C THR A 64 5.87 -2.90 -15.92
N TYR A 65 4.87 -3.74 -16.17
CA TYR A 65 5.06 -5.16 -16.44
C TYR A 65 4.46 -5.51 -17.80
N ASN A 66 5.27 -6.11 -18.67
CA ASN A 66 4.81 -6.60 -19.96
C ASN A 66 4.54 -8.10 -19.82
N LEU A 67 3.27 -8.48 -19.75
CA LEU A 67 2.82 -9.85 -19.80
C LEU A 67 2.89 -10.34 -21.27
N PRO A 68 3.76 -11.30 -21.61
CA PRO A 68 3.86 -11.81 -22.98
C PRO A 68 2.55 -12.47 -23.43
N ALA A 69 2.29 -12.46 -24.74
CA ALA A 69 1.16 -13.18 -25.30
C ALA A 69 1.29 -14.70 -25.07
N THR A 70 0.15 -15.37 -24.90
CA THR A 70 0.05 -16.83 -24.90
C THR A 70 -1.04 -17.25 -25.88
N THR A 71 -1.29 -18.56 -26.02
CA THR A 71 -2.44 -19.05 -26.78
C THR A 71 -3.79 -18.67 -26.18
N LYS A 72 -3.82 -18.20 -24.92
CA LYS A 72 -5.05 -17.87 -24.18
C LYS A 72 -5.34 -16.37 -24.10
N HIS A 73 -4.34 -15.52 -24.29
CA HIS A 73 -4.49 -14.07 -24.20
C HIS A 73 -3.41 -13.33 -25.00
N PRO A 74 -3.70 -12.11 -25.50
CA PRO A 74 -2.71 -11.28 -26.16
C PRO A 74 -1.66 -10.75 -25.16
N VAL A 75 -0.70 -9.99 -25.68
CA VAL A 75 0.22 -9.21 -24.85
C VAL A 75 -0.57 -8.20 -24.02
N HIS A 76 -0.20 -8.03 -22.75
CA HIS A 76 -0.73 -6.98 -21.90
C HIS A 76 0.41 -6.18 -21.28
N THR A 77 0.26 -4.86 -21.25
CA THR A 77 1.14 -3.98 -20.48
C THR A 77 0.36 -3.48 -19.29
N TRP A 78 0.83 -3.79 -18.09
CA TRP A 78 0.30 -3.27 -16.85
C TRP A 78 1.19 -2.14 -16.35
N THR A 79 0.59 -0.98 -16.12
CA THR A 79 1.27 0.16 -15.51
C THR A 79 0.82 0.28 -14.07
N ASN A 80 1.79 0.49 -13.18
CA ASN A 80 1.51 0.68 -11.77
C ASN A 80 0.71 1.97 -11.56
N THR A 81 -0.32 1.89 -10.73
CA THR A 81 -1.20 3.03 -10.42
C THR A 81 -0.57 4.00 -9.43
N ASP A 82 0.53 3.63 -8.78
CA ASP A 82 1.32 4.56 -7.97
C ASP A 82 2.13 5.51 -8.87
N THR A 83 1.51 6.65 -9.17
CA THR A 83 2.04 7.80 -9.92
C THR A 83 3.31 8.39 -9.31
N LEU A 84 3.60 8.13 -8.03
CA LEU A 84 4.83 8.59 -7.40
C LEU A 84 6.04 7.80 -7.89
N LEU A 85 5.87 6.55 -8.34
CA LEU A 85 6.96 5.72 -8.86
C LEU A 85 7.66 6.39 -10.06
N GLY A 86 8.85 6.92 -9.81
CA GLY A 86 9.63 7.64 -10.81
C GLY A 86 9.44 9.15 -10.84
N THR A 87 8.51 9.70 -10.05
CA THR A 87 8.28 11.14 -9.91
C THR A 87 8.62 11.67 -8.52
N TYR A 88 8.83 10.79 -7.52
CA TYR A 88 9.38 11.13 -6.21
C TYR A 88 10.72 10.41 -5.96
N ALA A 89 11.77 11.16 -5.64
CA ALA A 89 13.09 10.58 -5.41
C ALA A 89 13.09 9.65 -4.19
N GLY A 90 13.47 8.39 -4.40
CA GLY A 90 13.57 7.37 -3.34
C GLY A 90 12.31 6.55 -3.09
N ILE A 91 11.18 6.81 -3.77
CA ILE A 91 9.97 5.98 -3.63
C ILE A 91 10.24 4.54 -4.09
N ILE A 92 9.68 3.58 -3.37
CA ILE A 92 9.84 2.14 -3.64
C ILE A 92 8.51 1.36 -3.60
N GLY A 93 7.36 2.06 -3.61
CA GLY A 93 6.02 1.46 -3.55
C GLY A 93 5.06 2.26 -2.66
N ILE A 94 3.91 1.72 -2.24
CA ILE A 94 3.51 0.30 -2.28
C ILE A 94 2.24 0.09 -3.10
N LYS A 95 1.11 0.72 -2.72
CA LYS A 95 -0.17 0.44 -3.38
C LYS A 95 -1.21 1.53 -3.16
N THR A 96 -1.88 1.91 -4.26
CA THR A 96 -3.04 2.82 -4.27
C THR A 96 -4.35 2.09 -3.96
N GLY A 97 -5.36 2.80 -3.48
CA GLY A 97 -6.73 2.29 -3.33
C GLY A 97 -7.76 3.41 -3.50
N HIS A 98 -8.92 3.09 -4.07
CA HIS A 98 -10.02 4.04 -4.20
C HIS A 98 -11.38 3.33 -4.25
N THR A 99 -12.30 3.80 -3.42
CA THR A 99 -13.75 3.59 -3.53
C THR A 99 -14.45 4.87 -3.07
N ASP A 100 -15.73 5.04 -3.40
CA ASP A 100 -16.50 6.22 -2.96
C ASP A 100 -16.53 6.36 -1.42
N ALA A 101 -16.47 5.25 -0.68
CA ALA A 101 -16.46 5.27 0.79
C ALA A 101 -15.06 5.44 1.40
N ALA A 102 -14.01 4.95 0.73
CA ALA A 102 -12.64 5.00 1.25
C ALA A 102 -11.88 6.27 0.84
N GLY A 103 -12.39 7.02 -0.17
CA GLY A 103 -11.66 8.11 -0.81
C GLY A 103 -10.39 7.61 -1.52
N TRP A 104 -9.46 8.51 -1.77
CA TRP A 104 -8.18 8.21 -2.39
C TRP A 104 -7.15 7.85 -1.32
N CYS A 105 -6.63 6.63 -1.40
CA CYS A 105 -5.72 6.06 -0.42
C CYS A 105 -4.38 5.68 -1.06
N LEU A 106 -3.31 5.77 -0.29
CA LEU A 106 -2.01 5.21 -0.67
C LEU A 106 -1.25 4.74 0.56
N VAL A 107 -0.81 3.49 0.51
CA VAL A 107 0.27 2.97 1.35
C VAL A 107 1.57 3.18 0.58
N PHE A 108 2.53 3.89 1.16
CA PHE A 108 3.78 4.27 0.49
C PHE A 108 5.01 3.85 1.29
N ALA A 109 6.11 3.63 0.57
CA ALA A 109 7.42 3.42 1.14
C ALA A 109 8.49 4.15 0.32
N ALA A 110 9.49 4.72 0.98
CA ALA A 110 10.60 5.39 0.34
C ALA A 110 11.92 5.16 1.09
N THR A 111 13.04 5.20 0.37
CA THR A 111 14.39 5.09 0.92
C THR A 111 15.29 6.19 0.38
N ARG A 112 15.99 6.90 1.27
CA ARG A 112 17.06 7.84 0.93
C ARG A 112 18.23 7.64 1.88
N THR A 113 19.43 7.44 1.34
CA THR A 113 20.68 7.31 2.13
C THR A 113 20.56 6.36 3.35
N GLY A 114 19.87 5.22 3.19
CA GLY A 114 19.65 4.25 4.27
C GLY A 114 18.51 4.57 5.25
N HIS A 115 17.88 5.73 5.13
CA HIS A 115 16.65 6.07 5.86
C HIS A 115 15.45 5.46 5.13
N HIS A 116 14.76 4.52 5.77
CA HIS A 116 13.57 3.87 5.24
C HIS A 116 12.32 4.44 5.92
N LEU A 117 11.42 5.01 5.12
CA LEU A 117 10.13 5.52 5.59
C LEU A 117 8.99 4.69 4.98
N VAL A 118 8.00 4.37 5.80
CA VAL A 118 6.73 3.76 5.40
C VAL A 118 5.62 4.59 6.01
N GLY A 119 4.57 4.85 5.24
CA GLY A 119 3.43 5.63 5.71
C GLY A 119 2.18 5.37 4.89
N VAL A 120 1.08 5.99 5.31
CA VAL A 120 -0.25 5.78 4.73
C VAL A 120 -0.99 7.11 4.69
N VAL A 121 -1.64 7.38 3.56
CA VAL A 121 -2.67 8.40 3.38
C VAL A 121 -3.99 7.69 3.15
N LEU A 122 -5.05 8.09 3.85
CA LEU A 122 -6.40 7.54 3.73
C LEU A 122 -7.41 8.66 3.50
N ASN A 123 -8.45 8.38 2.72
CA ASN A 123 -9.62 9.24 2.53
C ASN A 123 -9.32 10.65 2.00
N ASP A 124 -8.35 10.75 1.09
CA ASP A 124 -8.16 12.01 0.37
C ASP A 124 -9.25 12.21 -0.69
N PRO A 125 -9.63 13.45 -1.00
CA PRO A 125 -10.75 13.72 -1.89
C PRO A 125 -10.39 13.54 -3.38
N THR A 126 -9.10 13.62 -3.74
CA THR A 126 -8.64 13.42 -5.12
C THR A 126 -7.29 12.69 -5.17
N GLU A 127 -7.00 12.06 -6.30
CA GLU A 127 -5.68 11.47 -6.56
C GLU A 127 -4.53 12.48 -6.41
N ALA A 128 -4.72 13.70 -6.91
CA ALA A 128 -3.70 14.74 -6.88
C ALA A 128 -3.39 15.20 -5.45
N LEU A 129 -4.42 15.29 -4.59
CA LEU A 129 -4.24 15.64 -3.17
C LEU A 129 -3.57 14.49 -2.41
N ARG A 130 -3.98 13.24 -2.68
CA ARG A 130 -3.27 12.05 -2.16
C ARG A 130 -1.78 12.06 -2.47
N ASP A 131 -1.42 12.41 -3.70
CA ASP A 131 -0.02 12.49 -4.11
C ASP A 131 0.70 13.66 -3.43
N GLN A 132 0.04 14.81 -3.31
CA GLN A 132 0.59 15.98 -2.63
C GLN A 132 0.84 15.72 -1.14
N ASP A 133 -0.10 15.10 -0.44
CA ASP A 133 -0.01 14.81 0.99
C ASP A 133 1.04 13.75 1.25
N THR A 134 1.12 12.73 0.39
CA THR A 134 2.20 11.73 0.45
C THR A 134 3.57 12.37 0.28
N ARG A 135 3.75 13.26 -0.71
CA ARG A 135 5.01 14.00 -0.91
C ARG A 135 5.36 14.83 0.32
N SER A 136 4.36 15.49 0.92
CA SER A 136 4.53 16.34 2.10
C SER A 136 4.97 15.53 3.32
N LEU A 137 4.33 14.38 3.58
CA LEU A 137 4.70 13.46 4.66
C LEU A 137 6.10 12.89 4.47
N LEU A 138 6.46 12.45 3.27
CA LEU A 138 7.80 11.94 2.98
C LEU A 138 8.87 13.03 3.12
N ASN A 139 8.61 14.24 2.62
CA ASN A 139 9.53 15.37 2.77
C ASN A 139 9.75 15.73 4.24
N TRP A 140 8.67 15.78 5.02
CA TRP A 140 8.75 15.99 6.46
C TRP A 140 9.53 14.87 7.15
N GLY A 141 9.21 13.60 6.88
CA GLY A 141 9.89 12.46 7.48
C GLY A 141 11.39 12.39 7.16
N PHE A 142 11.79 12.72 5.92
CA PHE A 142 13.21 12.75 5.55
C PHE A 142 13.97 13.97 6.09
N ALA A 143 13.27 15.03 6.50
CA ALA A 143 13.88 16.16 7.20
C ALA A 143 14.14 15.88 8.68
N LEU A 144 13.52 14.85 9.25
CA LEU A 144 13.78 14.41 10.62
C LEU A 144 15.10 13.63 10.71
N PRO A 145 15.82 13.74 11.85
CA PRO A 145 17.00 12.92 12.08
C PRO A 145 16.64 11.43 12.10
N MET A 146 17.50 10.59 11.53
CA MET A 146 17.39 9.14 11.72
C MET A 146 17.62 8.83 13.20
N LEU A 147 16.56 8.39 13.87
CA LEU A 147 16.69 7.87 15.22
C LEU A 147 17.32 6.47 15.16
N PRO A 148 18.21 6.12 16.10
CA PRO A 148 18.65 4.74 16.24
C PRO A 148 17.43 3.83 16.51
N PRO A 149 17.50 2.53 16.18
CA PRO A 149 16.44 1.58 16.52
C PRO A 149 16.09 1.71 18.01
N ALA A 150 14.79 1.75 18.33
CA ALA A 150 14.36 1.66 19.72
C ALA A 150 14.90 0.36 20.31
N ALA A 151 15.57 0.47 21.47
CA ALA A 151 16.17 -0.65 22.20
C ALA A 151 15.11 -1.61 22.77
#